data_AF-A0A369Q6Y2-F1
#
_entry.id   AF-A0A369Q6Y2-F1
#
_cell.length_a   1.000
_cell.length_b   1.000
_cell.length_c   1.000
_cell.angle_alpha   90.00
_cell.angle_beta   90.00
_cell.angle_gamma   90.00
#
_symmetry.space_group_name_H-M   'P 1'
#
loop_
_entity.id
_entity.type
_entity.pdbx_description
1 polymer ?
#
loop_
_entity_poly.entity_id
_entity_poly.type
_entity_poly.pdbx_seq_one_letter_code
_entity_poly.pdbx_strand_id
1 'polypeptide(L)' 'MSSVSFRSSRPDGWVQPRPYSDASYRMMKYGKIQPMEKPGLMARFFGRRSA' A
#
# COMPACT_ATOMS: atom_id res chain seq x y z
N MET A 1 14.44 -34.85 23.94
CA MET A 1 14.40 -33.67 23.04
C MET A 1 12.97 -33.15 23.03
N SER A 2 12.74 -31.89 23.39
CA SER A 2 11.39 -31.32 23.37
C SER A 2 10.95 -31.09 21.92
N SER A 3 9.89 -31.76 21.49
CA SER A 3 9.23 -31.59 20.19
C SER A 3 8.44 -30.28 20.18
N VAL A 4 9.14 -29.15 20.01
CA VAL A 4 8.49 -27.85 19.92
C VAL A 4 8.49 -27.43 18.45
N SER A 5 7.32 -27.42 17.83
CA SER A 5 7.15 -26.88 16.47
C SER A 5 7.04 -25.36 16.55
N PHE A 6 7.92 -24.66 15.84
CA PHE A 6 7.83 -23.22 15.69
C PHE A 6 6.72 -22.89 14.68
N ARG A 7 5.56 -22.46 15.17
CA ARG A 7 4.48 -21.90 14.35
C ARG A 7 4.50 -20.39 14.44
N SER A 8 5.03 -19.77 13.40
CA SER A 8 4.94 -18.32 13.21
C SER A 8 3.59 -17.97 12.58
N SER A 9 2.95 -16.91 13.06
CA SER A 9 1.80 -16.30 12.37
C SER A 9 2.22 -15.42 11.19
N ARG A 10 3.53 -15.19 11.01
CA ARG A 10 4.02 -14.42 9.87
C ARG A 10 3.67 -15.17 8.58
N PRO A 11 3.08 -14.47 7.62
CA PRO A 11 2.72 -15.10 6.37
C PRO A 11 3.95 -15.62 5.63
N ASP A 12 3.78 -16.73 4.93
CA ASP A 12 4.83 -17.29 4.10
C ASP A 12 5.21 -16.32 2.98
N GLY A 13 6.52 -16.09 2.82
CA GLY A 13 7.07 -15.12 1.85
C GLY A 13 6.89 -15.54 0.39
N TRP A 14 6.46 -16.79 0.15
CA TRP A 14 6.13 -17.33 -1.16
C TRP A 14 4.65 -17.18 -1.53
N VAL A 15 3.77 -17.04 -0.53
CA VAL A 15 2.31 -17.08 -0.72
C VAL A 15 1.71 -15.67 -0.88
N GLN A 16 2.45 -14.62 -0.52
CA GLN A 16 1.94 -13.24 -0.58
C GLN A 16 2.62 -12.39 -1.66
N PRO A 17 1.88 -11.46 -2.29
CA PRO A 17 2.51 -10.45 -3.13
C PRO A 17 3.51 -9.67 -2.27
N ARG A 18 4.79 -9.70 -2.65
CA ARG A 18 5.83 -8.97 -1.93
C ARG A 18 5.49 -7.48 -1.95
N PRO A 19 5.53 -6.78 -0.81
CA PRO A 19 5.37 -5.34 -0.79
C PRO A 19 6.49 -4.71 -1.62
N TYR A 20 6.15 -3.72 -2.44
CA TYR A 20 7.15 -2.96 -3.19
C TYR A 20 8.06 -2.22 -2.22
N SER A 21 9.34 -2.57 -2.24
CA SER A 21 10.40 -1.86 -1.52
C SER A 21 10.60 -0.45 -2.08
N ASP A 22 10.62 -0.33 -3.40
CA ASP A 22 10.75 0.95 -4.11
C ASP A 22 9.38 1.62 -4.33
N ALA A 23 9.36 2.93 -4.07
CA ALA A 23 8.21 3.79 -4.31
C ALA A 23 7.85 3.88 -5.80
N SER A 24 8.84 3.80 -6.71
CA SER A 24 8.62 3.90 -8.16
C SER A 24 7.78 2.74 -8.68
N TYR A 25 8.14 1.50 -8.33
CA TYR A 25 7.35 0.32 -8.70
C TYR A 25 5.94 0.35 -8.09
N ARG A 26 5.81 0.85 -6.85
CA ARG A 26 4.51 1.05 -6.21
C ARG A 26 3.65 2.05 -7.00
N MET A 27 4.23 3.18 -7.41
CA MET A 27 3.55 4.20 -8.20
C MET A 27 3.17 3.70 -9.59
N MET A 28 4.03 2.93 -10.25
CA MET A 28 3.71 2.34 -11.56
C MET A 28 2.54 1.36 -11.48
N LYS A 29 2.44 0.58 -10.40
CA LYS A 29 1.36 -0.41 -10.25
C LYS A 29 0.04 0.18 -9.75
N TYR A 30 0.10 1.08 -8.77
CA TYR A 30 -1.10 1.57 -8.06
C TYR A 30 -1.47 3.02 -8.38
N GLY A 31 -0.60 3.75 -9.08
CA GLY A 31 -0.77 5.17 -9.35
C GLY A 31 -0.50 6.04 -8.12
N LYS A 32 -1.04 7.27 -8.15
CA LYS A 32 -0.87 8.26 -7.08
C LYS A 32 -1.77 7.92 -5.90
N ILE A 33 -1.22 8.07 -4.69
CA ILE A 33 -1.96 7.98 -3.43
C ILE A 33 -3.11 9.00 -3.46
N GLN A 34 -4.32 8.52 -3.21
CA GLN A 34 -5.51 9.36 -3.13
C GLN A 34 -5.72 9.82 -1.68
N PRO A 35 -6.25 11.04 -1.47
CA PRO A 35 -6.68 11.46 -0.14
C PRO A 35 -7.76 10.53 0.39
N MET A 36 -7.76 10.32 1.70
CA MET A 36 -8.76 9.49 2.38
C MET A 36 -10.15 10.12 2.31
N GLU A 37 -10.21 11.45 2.41
CA GLU A 37 -11.42 12.22 2.23
C GLU A 37 -11.69 12.43 0.74
N LYS A 38 -12.90 12.08 0.29
CA LYS A 38 -13.31 12.27 -1.10
C LYS A 38 -13.46 13.76 -1.37
N PRO A 39 -12.75 14.34 -2.34
CA PRO A 39 -12.94 15.74 -2.68
C PRO A 39 -14.36 15.96 -3.19
N GLY A 40 -15.10 16.86 -2.53
CA GLY A 40 -16.41 17.31 -3.00
C GLY A 40 -16.32 18.01 -4.36
N LEU A 41 -17.48 18.29 -4.98
CA LEU A 41 -17.53 18.88 -6.32
C LEU A 41 -16.67 20.15 -6.44
N MET A 42 -16.77 21.07 -5.48
CA MET A 42 -15.98 22.31 -5.49
C MET A 42 -14.48 22.07 -5.31
N ALA A 43 -14.08 21.11 -4.46
CA ALA A 43 -12.68 20.75 -4.29
C ALA A 43 -12.07 20.13 -5.57
N ARG A 44 -12.87 19.43 -6.38
CA ARG A 44 -12.43 18.89 -7.68
C ARG A 44 -12.21 19.98 -8.72
N PHE A 45 -13.02 21.04 -8.73
CA PHE A 45 -12.89 22.15 -9.66
C PHE A 45 -11.83 23.18 -9.25
N PHE A 46 -11.69 23.46 -7.95
CA PHE A 46 -10.80 24.52 -7.45
C PHE A 46 -9.52 24.03 -6.76
N GLY A 47 -9.43 22.75 -6.38
CA GLY A 47 -8.32 22.20 -5.59
C GLY A 47 -7.05 21.87 -6.38
N ARG A 48 -6.99 22.17 -7.67
CA ARG A 48 -5.84 21.84 -8.53
C ARG A 48 -4.79 22.95 -8.63
N ARG A 49 -4.58 23.70 -7.53
CA ARG A 49 -3.50 24.70 -7.40
C ARG A 49 -2.96 24.76 -5.97
N SER A 50 -2.04 23.87 -5.65
CA SER A 50 -0.91 24.14 -4.76
C SER A 50 0.17 23.13 -5.13
N ALA A 51 1.38 23.64 -5.39
CA ALA A 51 2.57 22.87 -5.73
C ALA A 51 2.99 21.94 -4.59
#